data_AF-A0ABD5XHY7-F1
#
_entry.id   AF-A0ABD5XHY7-F1
#
_cell.length_a   1.000
_cell.length_b   1.000
_cell.length_c   1.000
_cell.angle_alpha   90.00
_cell.angle_beta   90.00
_cell.angle_gamma   90.00
#
_symmetry.space_group_name_H-M   'P 1'
#
loop_
_entity.id
_entity.type
_entity.pdbx_description
1 polymer ?
#
loop_
_entity_poly.entity_id
_entity_poly.type
_entity_poly.pdbx_seq_one_letter_code
_entity_poly.pdbx_strand_id
1 'polypeptide(L)'
;MTTDQTATRVVVSFPDQLSAWGRDQLTADRFVNYLRRVHEDAEPGDEWEEFLDVGCCGDSLTLTLRVEELEPADATRIGEETTVEFVEREGSVHGGWCVQSADGPVSSTGKQR
;
A
#
# COMPACT_ATOMS: atom_id res chain seq x y z
N MET A 1 14.53 -10.41 -26.11
CA MET A 1 15.53 -10.48 -25.02
C MET A 1 15.04 -9.48 -24.00
N THR A 2 14.31 -9.92 -23.00
CA THR A 2 13.90 -9.05 -21.89
C THR A 2 15.16 -8.79 -21.09
N THR A 3 15.67 -7.57 -21.14
CA THR A 3 16.85 -7.21 -20.36
C THR A 3 16.41 -7.11 -18.91
N ASP A 4 17.06 -7.86 -18.01
CA ASP A 4 16.91 -7.79 -16.54
C ASP A 4 17.43 -6.45 -16.01
N GLN A 5 16.84 -5.34 -16.49
CA GLN A 5 17.20 -4.00 -16.07
C GLN A 5 16.48 -3.67 -14.78
N THR A 6 17.23 -3.12 -13.84
CA THR A 6 16.69 -2.58 -12.60
C THR A 6 16.03 -1.24 -12.87
N ALA A 7 14.77 -1.12 -12.47
CA ALA A 7 14.02 0.12 -12.53
C ALA A 7 14.61 1.12 -11.52
N THR A 8 14.80 2.35 -11.97
CA THR A 8 15.12 3.50 -11.12
C THR A 8 13.88 4.01 -10.40
N ARG A 9 12.70 3.88 -11.01
CA ARG A 9 11.41 4.25 -10.43
C ARG A 9 10.33 3.26 -10.86
N VAL A 10 9.42 2.96 -9.95
CA VAL A 10 8.22 2.17 -10.20
C VAL A 10 7.02 2.96 -9.71
N VAL A 11 6.00 3.06 -10.55
CA VAL A 11 4.73 3.70 -10.23
C VAL A 11 3.73 2.60 -9.90
N VAL A 12 3.20 2.65 -8.70
CA VAL A 12 2.25 1.67 -8.16
C VAL A 12 0.96 2.39 -7.82
N SER A 13 -0.15 1.90 -8.34
CA SER A 13 -1.46 2.42 -8.00
C SER A 13 -2.06 1.72 -6.79
N PHE A 14 -2.78 2.48 -5.97
CA PHE A 14 -3.55 1.98 -4.84
C PHE A 14 -5.01 2.48 -4.93
N PRO A 15 -5.98 1.74 -4.39
CA PRO A 15 -7.39 2.13 -4.43
C PRO A 15 -7.67 3.44 -3.68
N ASP A 16 -8.46 4.32 -4.29
CA ASP A 16 -8.87 5.64 -3.78
C ASP A 16 -9.73 5.58 -2.49
N GLN A 17 -10.36 4.44 -2.22
CA GLN A 17 -11.06 4.15 -0.96
C GLN A 17 -10.11 4.01 0.25
N LEU A 18 -8.79 4.05 0.04
CA LEU A 18 -7.82 3.95 1.13
C LEU A 18 -7.89 5.18 2.04
N SER A 19 -8.12 4.95 3.33
CA SER A 19 -8.10 6.01 4.33
C SER A 19 -6.74 6.73 4.38
N ALA A 20 -6.73 7.99 4.84
CA ALA A 20 -5.49 8.76 5.02
C ALA A 20 -4.47 8.01 5.90
N TRP A 21 -4.93 7.36 6.98
CA TRP A 21 -4.08 6.53 7.83
C TRP A 21 -3.45 5.35 7.05
N GLY A 22 -4.24 4.67 6.21
CA GLY A 22 -3.74 3.59 5.36
C GLY A 22 -2.72 4.10 4.35
N ARG A 23 -2.93 5.31 3.80
CA ARG A 23 -1.97 5.98 2.91
C ARG A 23 -0.66 6.29 3.64
N ASP A 24 -0.70 6.81 4.86
CA ASP A 24 0.51 7.01 5.69
C ASP A 24 1.28 5.70 5.91
N GLN A 25 0.59 4.58 6.18
CA GLN A 25 1.25 3.28 6.32
C GLN A 25 1.86 2.78 4.99
N LEU A 26 1.15 2.96 3.88
CA LEU A 26 1.59 2.57 2.54
C LEU A 26 2.86 3.33 2.13
N THR A 27 2.91 4.63 2.42
CA THR A 27 4.06 5.49 2.09
C THR A 27 5.20 5.42 3.11
N ALA A 28 5.03 4.68 4.21
CA ALA A 28 6.06 4.57 5.22
C ALA A 28 7.28 3.80 4.69
N ASP A 29 8.49 4.26 5.01
CA ASP A 29 9.75 3.63 4.55
C ASP A 29 9.82 2.13 4.85
N ARG A 30 9.26 1.70 5.99
CA ARG A 30 9.20 0.28 6.37
C ARG A 30 8.43 -0.56 5.35
N PHE A 31 7.35 -0.03 4.81
CA PHE A 31 6.48 -0.73 3.87
C PHE A 31 7.07 -0.67 2.47
N VAL A 32 7.60 0.49 2.06
CA VAL A 32 8.33 0.64 0.80
C VAL A 32 9.53 -0.30 0.72
N ASN A 33 10.34 -0.40 1.78
CA ASN A 33 11.46 -1.33 1.83
C ASN A 33 11.01 -2.79 1.81
N TYR A 34 9.86 -3.11 2.40
CA TYR A 34 9.26 -4.43 2.32
C TYR A 34 8.82 -4.76 0.88
N LEU A 35 8.12 -3.85 0.20
CA LEU A 35 7.71 -4.04 -1.20
C LEU A 35 8.90 -4.32 -2.12
N ARG A 36 9.97 -3.51 -2.02
CA ARG A 36 11.21 -3.70 -2.80
C ARG A 36 11.85 -5.08 -2.58
N ARG A 37 11.68 -5.65 -1.40
CA ARG A 37 12.28 -6.93 -1.02
C ARG A 37 11.43 -8.12 -1.44
N VAL A 38 10.11 -7.97 -1.43
CA VAL A 38 9.17 -9.06 -1.76
C VAL A 38 8.92 -9.13 -3.26
N HIS A 39 8.79 -7.98 -3.91
CA HIS A 39 8.56 -7.86 -5.35
C HIS A 39 9.85 -7.49 -6.05
N GLU A 40 10.78 -8.46 -6.16
CA GLU A 40 12.06 -8.23 -6.84
C GLU A 40 11.90 -8.11 -8.36
N ASP A 41 10.83 -8.68 -8.91
CA ASP A 41 10.43 -8.59 -10.32
C ASP A 41 9.06 -7.93 -10.42
N ALA A 42 8.87 -7.12 -11.46
CA ALA A 42 7.63 -6.40 -11.71
C ALA A 42 7.43 -6.14 -13.20
N GLU A 43 6.19 -6.27 -13.67
CA GLU A 43 5.76 -5.87 -15.00
C GLU A 43 4.56 -4.92 -14.94
N PRO A 44 4.41 -3.97 -15.88
CA PRO A 44 3.23 -3.11 -15.92
C PRO A 44 1.94 -3.93 -16.07
N GLY A 45 1.00 -3.72 -15.16
CA GLY A 45 -0.24 -4.49 -15.06
C GLY A 45 -0.25 -5.55 -13.97
N ASP A 46 0.90 -5.87 -13.36
CA ASP A 46 0.95 -6.80 -12.22
C ASP A 46 0.15 -6.29 -11.05
N GLU A 47 -0.64 -7.19 -10.45
CA GLU A 47 -1.44 -6.90 -9.26
C GLU A 47 -0.85 -7.61 -8.04
N TRP A 48 -0.59 -6.85 -6.98
CA TRP A 48 -0.04 -7.34 -5.72
C TRP A 48 -1.08 -7.22 -4.62
N GLU A 49 -1.43 -8.36 -4.02
CA GLU A 49 -2.30 -8.39 -2.84
C GLU A 49 -1.47 -8.18 -1.57
N GLU A 50 -1.62 -7.00 -0.98
CA GLU A 50 -0.81 -6.56 0.15
C GLU A 50 -1.65 -6.29 1.39
N PHE A 51 -1.05 -6.52 2.55
CA PHE A 51 -1.70 -6.31 3.85
C PHE A 51 -0.96 -5.26 4.67
N LEU A 52 -1.70 -4.24 5.10
CA LEU A 52 -1.26 -3.27 6.09
C LEU A 52 -1.70 -3.77 7.47
N ASP A 53 -0.74 -4.22 8.26
CA ASP A 53 -0.96 -4.62 9.65
C ASP A 53 -1.30 -3.37 10.49
N VAL A 54 -2.52 -3.33 11.05
CA VAL A 54 -2.99 -2.24 11.91
C VAL A 54 -2.81 -2.54 13.40
N GLY A 55 -1.79 -3.31 13.77
CA GLY A 55 -1.36 -3.43 15.16
C GLY A 55 -2.39 -4.08 16.10
N CYS A 56 -2.17 -3.92 17.42
CA CYS A 56 -2.66 -4.78 18.51
C CYS A 56 -4.19 -5.00 18.60
N CYS A 57 -5.00 -4.24 17.87
CA CYS A 57 -6.46 -4.40 17.86
C CYS A 57 -6.99 -5.24 16.68
N GLY A 58 -6.13 -5.74 15.79
CA GLY A 58 -6.41 -6.95 14.99
C GLY A 58 -7.14 -6.75 13.66
N ASP A 59 -7.22 -5.55 13.12
CA ASP A 59 -7.68 -5.38 11.74
C ASP A 59 -6.48 -5.46 10.78
N SER A 60 -6.57 -6.31 9.78
CA SER A 60 -5.66 -6.30 8.63
C SER A 60 -6.38 -5.61 7.49
N LEU A 61 -5.80 -4.54 6.96
CA LEU A 61 -6.33 -3.89 5.77
C LEU A 61 -5.66 -4.52 4.55
N THR A 62 -6.42 -5.27 3.75
CA THR A 62 -5.92 -5.86 2.51
C THR A 62 -6.30 -4.97 1.34
N LEU A 63 -5.31 -4.70 0.50
CA LEU A 63 -5.48 -3.88 -0.70
C LEU A 63 -4.76 -4.53 -1.88
N THR A 64 -5.28 -4.26 -3.08
CA THR A 64 -4.65 -4.67 -4.33
C THR A 64 -3.90 -3.49 -4.92
N LEU A 65 -2.58 -3.53 -4.80
CA LEU A 65 -1.69 -2.64 -5.52
C LEU A 65 -1.57 -3.10 -6.97
N ARG A 66 -1.33 -2.16 -7.89
CA ARG A 66 -1.04 -2.52 -9.28
C ARG A 66 0.14 -1.74 -9.80
N VAL A 67 1.05 -2.39 -10.50
CA VAL A 67 2.16 -1.73 -11.19
C VAL A 67 1.60 -1.01 -12.41
N GLU A 68 1.72 0.31 -12.46
CA GLU A 68 1.30 1.10 -13.61
C GLU A 68 2.44 1.26 -14.61
N GLU A 69 3.64 1.55 -14.12
CA GLU A 69 4.79 1.89 -14.96
C GLU A 69 6.11 1.60 -14.25
N LEU A 70 7.13 1.27 -15.04
CA LEU A 70 8.53 1.11 -14.62
C LEU A 70 9.41 2.05 -15.43
N GLU A 71 10.42 2.64 -14.80
CA GLU A 71 11.39 3.51 -15.46
C GLU A 71 12.81 2.97 -15.28
N PRO A 72 13.56 2.66 -16.35
CA PRO A 72 13.14 2.74 -17.77
C PRO A 72 12.05 1.71 -18.11
N ALA A 73 11.26 1.97 -19.15
CA ALA A 73 10.11 1.11 -19.53
C ALA A 73 10.47 -0.35 -19.86
N ASP A 74 11.74 -0.61 -20.20
CA ASP A 74 12.26 -1.96 -20.46
C ASP A 74 12.80 -2.65 -19.20
N ALA A 75 12.67 -2.02 -18.02
CA ALA A 75 13.04 -2.61 -16.74
C ALA A 75 12.01 -3.63 -16.27
N THR A 76 12.50 -4.71 -15.66
CA THR A 76 11.67 -5.78 -15.11
C THR A 76 11.98 -6.08 -13.65
N ARG A 77 12.98 -5.40 -13.08
CA ARG A 77 13.50 -5.69 -11.75
C ARG A 77 13.37 -4.48 -10.83
N ILE A 78 12.98 -4.71 -9.59
CA ILE A 78 12.97 -3.72 -8.51
C ILE A 78 14.17 -4.00 -7.59
N GLY A 79 14.94 -2.95 -7.32
CA GLY A 79 16.10 -2.97 -6.43
C GLY A 79 15.88 -2.12 -5.18
N GLU A 80 16.85 -2.17 -4.28
CA GLU A 80 16.83 -1.42 -3.01
C GLU A 80 16.82 0.10 -3.22
N GLU A 81 17.41 0.57 -4.33
CA GLU A 81 17.49 1.98 -4.72
C GLU A 81 16.29 2.44 -5.57
N THR A 82 15.42 1.52 -5.99
CA THR A 82 14.27 1.84 -6.85
C THR A 82 13.26 2.72 -6.11
N THR A 83 12.98 3.90 -6.64
CA THR A 83 11.98 4.81 -6.06
C THR A 83 10.58 4.24 -6.29
N VAL A 84 9.80 4.04 -5.21
CA VAL A 84 8.41 3.60 -5.32
C VAL A 84 7.52 4.83 -5.21
N GLU A 85 6.74 5.09 -6.26
CA GLU A 85 5.75 6.16 -6.29
C GLU A 85 4.34 5.58 -6.21
N PHE A 86 3.48 6.23 -5.43
CA PHE A 86 2.11 5.81 -5.24
C PHE A 86 1.12 6.76 -5.89
N VAL A 87 0.25 6.22 -6.73
CA VAL A 87 -0.84 6.98 -7.39
C VAL A 87 -2.20 6.39 -7.03
N GLU A 88 -3.23 7.24 -7.01
CA GLU A 88 -4.59 6.78 -6.72
C GLU A 88 -5.22 6.18 -7.99
N ARG A 89 -5.89 5.03 -7.85
CA ARG A 89 -6.76 4.45 -8.87
C ARG A 89 -8.16 4.22 -8.32
N GLU A 90 -9.16 4.25 -9.20
CA GLU A 90 -10.48 3.75 -8.85
C GLU A 90 -10.37 2.25 -8.54
N GLY A 91 -10.79 1.86 -7.33
CA GLY A 91 -10.67 0.48 -6.88
C GLY A 91 -11.32 0.24 -5.52
N SER A 92 -11.44 -1.02 -5.13
CA SER A 92 -11.99 -1.39 -3.82
C SER A 92 -10.88 -1.85 -2.88
N VAL A 93 -10.91 -1.38 -1.63
CA VAL A 93 -10.10 -1.92 -0.53
C VAL A 93 -10.90 -3.03 0.16
N HIS A 94 -10.28 -4.19 0.39
CA HIS A 94 -10.93 -5.32 1.05
C HIS A 94 -10.28 -5.56 2.42
N GLY A 95 -10.87 -5.04 3.49
CA GLY A 95 -10.37 -5.28 4.85
C GLY A 95 -10.18 -3.98 5.62
N GLY A 96 -10.51 -4.03 6.91
CA GLY A 96 -10.62 -2.87 7.80
C GLY A 96 -12.07 -2.53 8.16
N TRP A 97 -12.52 -3.02 9.32
CA TRP A 97 -13.58 -2.47 10.19
C TRP A 97 -14.76 -1.74 9.49
N CYS A 98 -15.81 -2.49 9.18
CA CYS A 98 -17.16 -1.97 8.89
C CYS A 98 -17.87 -1.47 10.16
N VAL A 99 -17.15 -0.79 11.07
CA VAL A 99 -17.71 -0.38 12.37
C VAL A 99 -17.58 1.14 12.53
N GLN A 100 -18.73 1.81 12.38
CA GLN A 100 -18.99 3.18 12.82
C GLN A 100 -18.34 4.33 12.05
N SER A 101 -18.76 4.51 10.80
CA SER A 101 -19.20 5.86 10.41
C SER A 101 -20.49 6.19 11.20
N ALA A 102 -20.37 6.94 12.31
CA ALA A 102 -21.32 7.98 12.75
C ALA A 102 -21.08 8.52 14.19
N ASP A 103 -20.49 7.76 15.12
CA ASP A 103 -20.34 8.20 16.51
C ASP A 103 -18.97 7.76 17.08
N GLY A 104 -18.00 8.67 17.07
CA GLY A 104 -16.76 8.48 17.83
C GLY A 104 -17.07 8.44 19.34
N PRO A 105 -16.23 7.77 20.16
CA PRO A 105 -16.50 7.72 21.59
C PRO A 105 -16.43 9.12 22.18
N VAL A 106 -17.57 9.64 22.62
CA VAL A 106 -17.60 10.76 23.56
C VAL A 106 -16.96 10.30 24.86
N SER A 107 -15.75 10.78 25.11
CA SER A 107 -15.07 10.64 26.40
C SER A 107 -15.87 11.37 27.47
N SER A 108 -16.93 10.75 27.98
CA SER A 108 -17.57 11.20 29.21
C SER A 108 -16.74 10.68 30.37
N THR A 109 -15.81 11.53 30.81
CA THR A 109 -15.31 11.51 32.20
C THR A 109 -16.54 11.55 33.13
N GLY A 110 -16.89 10.39 33.71
CA GLY A 110 -18.05 10.21 34.57
C GLY A 110 -17.64 9.48 35.84
N LYS A 111 -17.59 10.22 36.94
CA LYS A 111 -17.11 9.85 38.28
C LYS A 111 -18.17 9.05 39.08
N GLN A 112 -17.69 8.23 40.03
CA GLN A 112 -18.39 7.58 41.18
C GLN A 112 -19.03 6.21 40.90
N ARG A 113 -18.93 5.21 41.79
CA ARG A 113 -18.92 5.22 43.27
C ARG A 113 -17.99 4.16 43.88
#